data_AF-A0A3S0CWB0-F1
#
_entry.id   AF-A0A3S0CWB0-F1
#
_cell.length_a   1.000
_cell.length_b   1.000
_cell.length_c   1.000
_cell.angle_alpha   90.00
_cell.angle_beta   90.00
_cell.angle_gamma   90.00
#
_symmetry.space_group_name_H-M   'P 1'
#
loop_
_entity.id
_entity.type
_entity.pdbx_description
1 polymer ?
#
loop_
_entity_poly.entity_id
_entity_poly.type
_entity_poly.pdbx_seq_one_letter_code
_entity_poly.pdbx_strand_id
1 'polypeptide(L)'
;MQELHENEQYFFTDQTLKQFSSLLATFENPCILCAPTLAQTLQSHQETIGQKRKISALDIDTRFEKLLPGFRFWNIYKPTNIEEKYDVIFCDPPFFNCSLSQLFSAIRLLSHFDYSQPIMICYLKRREQALLGTFAKFSIKPTGIFASYNTVQHCEKNEIQLYSNIDF
;
A
#
# COMPACT_ATOMS: atom_id res chain seq x y z
N MET A 1 -15.88 -8.97 -5.38
CA MET A 1 -14.78 -9.81 -4.85
C MET A 1 -14.93 -9.91 -3.34
N GLN A 2 -14.55 -11.02 -2.72
CA GLN A 2 -14.63 -11.21 -1.26
C GLN A 2 -13.22 -11.20 -0.65
N GLU A 3 -13.12 -10.71 0.58
CA GLU A 3 -11.89 -10.70 1.41
C GLU A 3 -11.37 -12.11 1.69
N LEU A 4 -10.05 -12.25 1.84
CA LEU A 4 -9.38 -13.48 2.28
C LEU A 4 -8.67 -13.24 3.61
N HIS A 5 -9.39 -13.46 4.71
CA HIS A 5 -8.86 -13.18 6.07
C HIS A 5 -7.67 -14.06 6.44
N GLU A 6 -7.56 -15.27 5.87
CA GLU A 6 -6.37 -16.13 6.03
C GLU A 6 -5.08 -15.47 5.52
N ASN A 7 -5.20 -14.58 4.52
CA ASN A 7 -4.10 -13.79 3.96
C ASN A 7 -4.02 -12.38 4.57
N GLU A 8 -4.84 -12.09 5.61
CA GLU A 8 -5.04 -10.74 6.16
C GLU A 8 -5.46 -9.70 5.11
N GLN A 9 -6.20 -10.14 4.10
CA GLN A 9 -6.75 -9.23 3.10
C GLN A 9 -8.04 -8.61 3.64
N TYR A 10 -7.96 -7.34 4.02
CA TYR A 10 -9.10 -6.53 4.42
C TYR A 10 -9.28 -5.39 3.42
N PHE A 11 -10.52 -5.05 3.10
CA PHE A 11 -10.82 -3.98 2.16
C PHE A 11 -11.12 -2.69 2.91
N PHE A 12 -10.49 -1.61 2.44
CA PHE A 12 -10.78 -0.26 2.89
C PHE A 12 -12.26 0.10 2.70
N THR A 13 -12.75 0.95 3.60
CA THR A 13 -14.02 1.66 3.43
C THR A 13 -13.97 2.63 2.26
N ASP A 14 -15.13 2.97 1.69
CA ASP A 14 -15.24 3.95 0.61
C ASP A 14 -14.62 5.31 0.97
N GLN A 15 -14.77 5.73 2.23
CA GLN A 15 -14.17 6.97 2.74
C GLN A 15 -12.64 6.91 2.67
N THR A 16 -12.03 5.81 3.11
CA THR A 16 -10.58 5.61 3.07
C THR A 16 -10.09 5.52 1.63
N LEU A 17 -10.79 4.78 0.77
CA LEU A 17 -10.47 4.68 -0.66
C LEU A 17 -10.50 6.05 -1.35
N LYS A 18 -11.51 6.87 -1.06
CA LYS A 18 -11.61 8.23 -1.61
C LYS A 18 -10.45 9.11 -1.14
N GLN A 19 -10.12 9.06 0.15
CA GLN A 19 -9.01 9.83 0.71
C GLN A 19 -7.67 9.42 0.09
N PHE A 20 -7.35 8.13 0.07
CA PHE A 20 -6.11 7.63 -0.50
C PHE A 20 -6.04 7.83 -2.02
N SER A 21 -7.15 7.67 -2.73
CA SER A 21 -7.20 7.98 -4.17
C SER A 21 -6.91 9.45 -4.46
N SER A 22 -7.35 10.37 -3.59
CA SER A 22 -7.04 11.79 -3.70
C SER A 22 -5.56 12.07 -3.45
N LEU A 23 -4.95 11.44 -2.42
CA LEU A 23 -3.51 11.57 -2.15
C LEU A 23 -2.66 11.04 -3.32
N LEU A 24 -3.10 9.93 -3.91
CA LEU A 24 -2.39 9.27 -5.01
C LEU A 24 -2.71 9.89 -6.39
N ALA A 25 -3.59 10.89 -6.45
CA ALA A 25 -4.00 11.52 -7.71
C ALA A 25 -2.85 12.28 -8.41
N THR A 26 -1.90 12.78 -7.64
CA THR A 26 -0.75 13.56 -8.13
C THR A 26 0.36 12.71 -8.75
N PHE A 27 0.30 11.39 -8.59
CA PHE A 27 1.31 10.46 -9.06
C PHE A 27 0.88 9.82 -10.39
N GLU A 28 1.80 9.77 -11.34
CA GLU A 28 1.60 9.22 -12.69
C GLU A 28 1.89 7.71 -12.76
N ASN A 29 2.85 7.21 -11.96
CA ASN A 29 3.26 5.80 -11.93
C ASN A 29 3.27 5.18 -10.51
N PRO A 30 2.14 5.21 -9.77
CA PRO A 30 2.10 4.66 -8.42
C PRO A 30 2.17 3.13 -8.43
N CYS A 31 2.95 2.58 -7.50
CA CYS A 31 2.92 1.17 -7.13
C CYS A 31 2.04 0.94 -5.91
N ILE A 32 0.97 0.19 -6.09
CA ILE A 32 0.02 -0.19 -5.04
C ILE A 32 0.34 -1.63 -4.60
N LEU A 33 0.99 -1.77 -3.46
CA LEU A 33 1.44 -3.04 -2.88
C LEU A 33 0.46 -3.53 -1.81
N CYS A 34 -0.05 -4.74 -1.94
CA CYS A 34 -0.98 -5.38 -0.99
C CYS A 34 -2.32 -4.63 -0.78
N ALA A 35 -2.66 -3.68 -1.66
CA ALA A 35 -3.91 -2.90 -1.60
C ALA A 35 -4.68 -2.94 -2.94
N PRO A 36 -5.06 -4.12 -3.44
CA PRO A 36 -5.55 -4.27 -4.81
C PRO A 36 -6.90 -3.59 -5.06
N THR A 37 -7.73 -3.41 -4.04
CA THR A 37 -8.97 -2.62 -4.16
C THR A 37 -8.71 -1.12 -4.32
N LEU A 38 -7.66 -0.58 -3.69
CA LEU A 38 -7.22 0.80 -3.94
C LEU A 38 -6.72 0.98 -5.38
N ALA A 39 -5.95 0.01 -5.90
CA ALA A 39 -5.56 0.01 -7.31
C ALA A 39 -6.77 -0.01 -8.25
N GLN A 40 -7.80 -0.81 -7.92
CA GLN A 40 -9.06 -0.85 -8.67
C GLN A 40 -9.77 0.51 -8.64
N THR A 41 -9.88 1.14 -7.48
CA THR A 41 -10.48 2.47 -7.35
C THR A 41 -9.74 3.53 -8.17
N LEU A 42 -8.41 3.53 -8.14
CA LEU A 42 -7.59 4.43 -8.97
C LEU A 42 -7.80 4.19 -10.47
N GLN A 43 -7.91 2.92 -10.88
CA GLN A 43 -8.18 2.51 -12.26
C GLN A 43 -9.56 3.03 -12.75
N SER A 44 -10.61 2.82 -11.96
CA SER A 44 -11.96 3.30 -12.30
C SER A 44 -12.05 4.82 -12.35
N HIS A 45 -11.36 5.52 -11.43
CA HIS A 45 -11.30 6.98 -11.45
C HIS A 45 -10.61 7.50 -12.71
N GLN A 46 -9.48 6.92 -13.12
CA GLN A 46 -8.76 7.38 -14.31
C GLN A 46 -9.59 7.22 -15.60
N GLU A 47 -10.34 6.13 -15.72
CA GLU A 47 -11.26 5.87 -16.83
C GLU A 47 -12.40 6.88 -16.88
N THR A 48 -12.91 7.29 -15.72
CA THR A 48 -14.00 8.27 -15.61
C THR A 48 -13.57 9.67 -16.05
N ILE A 49 -12.33 10.07 -15.73
CA ILE A 49 -11.81 11.43 -16.00
C ILE A 49 -10.95 11.52 -17.27
N GLY A 50 -10.70 10.39 -17.95
CA GLY A 50 -9.89 10.33 -19.17
C GLY A 50 -8.39 10.57 -18.97
N GLN A 51 -7.89 10.52 -17.74
CA GLN A 51 -6.46 10.63 -17.44
C GLN A 51 -5.80 9.27 -17.64
N LYS A 52 -4.64 9.21 -18.30
CA LYS A 52 -3.87 7.96 -18.43
C LYS A 52 -2.74 7.95 -17.43
N ARG A 53 -2.83 7.07 -16.42
CA ARG A 53 -1.78 6.80 -15.44
C ARG A 53 -1.36 5.35 -15.50
N LYS A 54 -0.09 5.08 -15.22
CA LYS A 54 0.45 3.73 -15.15
C LYS A 54 0.33 3.23 -13.72
N ILE A 55 -0.80 2.62 -13.38
CA ILE A 55 -1.01 2.09 -12.02
C ILE A 55 -0.48 0.67 -11.99
N SER A 56 0.52 0.39 -11.15
CA SER A 56 1.00 -0.97 -10.90
C SER A 56 0.36 -1.53 -9.63
N ALA A 57 -0.17 -2.75 -9.69
CA ALA A 57 -0.74 -3.43 -8.54
C ALA A 57 0.06 -4.70 -8.24
N LEU A 58 0.74 -4.73 -7.09
CA LEU A 58 1.57 -5.85 -6.66
C LEU A 58 0.85 -6.60 -5.54
N ASP A 59 0.47 -7.86 -5.79
CA ASP A 59 -0.22 -8.69 -4.79
C ASP A 59 0.06 -10.18 -5.02
N ILE A 60 -0.19 -11.00 -3.99
CA ILE A 60 -0.18 -12.47 -4.10
C ILE A 60 -1.51 -13.02 -4.60
N ASP A 61 -2.59 -12.25 -4.45
CA ASP A 61 -3.95 -12.66 -4.83
C ASP A 61 -4.17 -12.49 -6.34
N THR A 62 -3.97 -13.59 -7.07
CA THR A 62 -4.13 -13.66 -8.53
C THR A 62 -5.57 -13.46 -9.01
N ARG A 63 -6.57 -13.41 -8.12
CA ARG A 63 -7.96 -13.11 -8.51
C ARG A 63 -8.11 -11.71 -9.13
N PHE A 64 -7.17 -10.80 -8.82
CA PHE A 64 -7.13 -9.46 -9.40
C PHE A 64 -6.47 -9.36 -10.77
N GLU A 65 -5.78 -10.42 -11.24
CA GLU A 65 -5.04 -10.41 -12.51
C GLU A 65 -5.89 -10.00 -13.71
N LYS A 66 -7.14 -10.48 -13.76
CA LYS A 66 -8.07 -10.16 -14.85
C LYS A 66 -8.81 -8.84 -14.66
N LEU A 67 -8.75 -8.25 -13.47
CA LEU A 67 -9.49 -7.02 -13.13
C LEU A 67 -8.62 -5.77 -13.24
N LEU A 68 -7.31 -5.93 -13.08
CA LEU A 68 -6.35 -4.83 -13.00
C LEU A 68 -5.33 -4.97 -14.14
N PRO A 69 -5.38 -4.12 -15.18
CA PRO A 69 -4.43 -4.17 -16.29
C PRO A 69 -2.95 -4.07 -15.86
N GLY A 70 -2.68 -3.38 -14.75
CA GLY A 70 -1.34 -3.24 -14.16
C GLY A 70 -1.01 -4.26 -13.06
N PHE A 71 -1.79 -5.33 -12.92
CA PHE A 71 -1.52 -6.38 -11.95
C PHE A 71 -0.21 -7.10 -12.26
N ARG A 72 0.57 -7.36 -11.21
CA ARG A 72 1.68 -8.31 -11.24
C ARG A 72 1.61 -9.16 -9.99
N PHE A 73 1.64 -10.47 -10.18
CA PHE A 73 1.86 -11.37 -9.06
C PHE A 73 3.22 -11.07 -8.44
N TRP A 74 3.22 -10.69 -7.17
CA TRP A 74 4.44 -10.39 -6.46
C TRP A 74 4.32 -10.76 -4.99
N ASN A 75 5.24 -11.60 -4.52
CA ASN A 75 5.17 -12.18 -3.20
C ASN A 75 5.96 -11.35 -2.18
N ILE A 76 5.25 -10.58 -1.35
CA ILE A 76 5.88 -9.76 -0.30
C ILE A 76 6.71 -10.60 0.71
N TYR A 77 6.38 -11.88 0.89
CA TYR A 77 7.13 -12.79 1.76
C TYR A 77 8.43 -13.29 1.12
N LYS A 78 8.54 -13.21 -0.21
CA LYS A 78 9.70 -13.61 -1.03
C LYS A 78 9.94 -12.56 -2.12
N PRO A 79 10.30 -11.33 -1.74
CA PRO A 79 10.35 -10.21 -2.67
C PRO A 79 11.40 -10.46 -3.77
N THR A 80 11.03 -10.19 -5.02
CA THR A 80 11.91 -10.27 -6.19
C THR A 80 12.12 -8.88 -6.79
N ASN A 81 13.24 -8.70 -7.50
CA ASN A 81 13.53 -7.42 -8.14
C ASN A 81 12.49 -7.09 -9.21
N ILE A 82 12.12 -5.82 -9.32
CA ILE A 82 11.32 -5.29 -10.42
C ILE A 82 12.09 -4.10 -10.98
N GLU A 83 12.44 -4.14 -12.26
CA GLU A 83 13.22 -3.06 -12.92
C GLU A 83 12.48 -1.72 -13.01
N GLU A 84 11.15 -1.76 -12.92
CA GLU A 84 10.33 -0.56 -12.98
C GLU A 84 10.57 0.36 -11.80
N LYS A 85 10.62 1.67 -12.09
CA LYS A 85 10.67 2.74 -11.09
C LYS A 85 9.31 3.35 -10.90
N TYR A 86 8.94 3.58 -9.66
CA TYR A 86 7.66 4.18 -9.28
C TYR A 86 7.89 5.57 -8.69
N ASP A 87 6.97 6.49 -8.93
CA ASP A 87 7.02 7.81 -8.30
C ASP A 87 6.57 7.76 -6.83
N VAL A 88 5.72 6.78 -6.48
CA VAL A 88 5.36 6.45 -5.09
C VAL A 88 5.09 4.96 -4.93
N ILE A 89 5.41 4.43 -3.75
CA ILE A 89 5.00 3.09 -3.32
C ILE A 89 3.99 3.25 -2.17
N PHE A 90 2.74 2.86 -2.40
CA PHE A 90 1.72 2.71 -1.37
C PHE A 90 1.65 1.26 -0.92
N CYS A 91 1.62 0.99 0.39
CA CYS A 91 1.61 -0.36 0.92
C CYS A 91 0.59 -0.53 2.06
N ASP A 92 -0.24 -1.57 1.98
CA ASP A 92 -1.10 -2.05 3.07
C ASP A 92 -0.81 -3.54 3.35
N PRO A 93 0.26 -3.85 4.09
CA PRO A 93 0.75 -5.21 4.19
C PRO A 93 -0.07 -6.05 5.19
N PRO A 94 -0.06 -7.39 5.06
CA PRO A 94 -0.46 -8.29 6.15
C PRO A 94 0.29 -7.93 7.44
N PHE A 95 -0.41 -7.60 8.52
CA PHE A 95 0.19 -7.02 9.72
C PHE A 95 0.87 -8.06 10.62
N PHE A 96 0.40 -9.31 10.59
CA PHE A 96 0.89 -10.39 11.45
C PHE A 96 1.74 -11.42 10.69
N ASN A 97 1.36 -11.73 9.45
CA ASN A 97 2.03 -12.71 8.59
C ASN A 97 3.27 -12.12 7.89
N CYS A 98 3.36 -10.80 7.75
CA CYS A 98 4.55 -10.12 7.24
C CYS A 98 5.31 -9.46 8.40
N SER A 99 6.52 -9.94 8.69
CA SER A 99 7.37 -9.28 9.68
C SER A 99 7.86 -7.91 9.17
N LEU A 100 8.16 -6.98 10.09
CA LEU A 100 8.68 -5.66 9.72
C LEU A 100 10.00 -5.73 8.94
N SER A 101 10.87 -6.71 9.21
CA SER A 101 12.12 -6.90 8.46
C SER A 101 11.87 -7.41 7.04
N GLN A 102 10.87 -8.26 6.83
CA GLN A 102 10.42 -8.67 5.51
C GLN A 102 9.81 -7.49 4.74
N LEU A 103 8.90 -6.74 5.37
CA LEU A 103 8.31 -5.54 4.78
C LEU A 103 9.39 -4.52 4.38
N PHE A 104 10.37 -4.27 5.25
CA PHE A 104 11.50 -3.40 4.94
C PHE A 104 12.32 -3.92 3.76
N SER A 105 12.59 -5.23 3.70
CA SER A 105 13.33 -5.83 2.60
C SER A 105 12.58 -5.73 1.28
N ALA A 106 11.25 -5.91 1.30
CA ALA A 106 10.35 -5.74 0.17
C ALA A 106 10.37 -4.30 -0.36
N ILE A 107 10.12 -3.31 0.50
CA ILE A 107 10.13 -1.88 0.13
C ILE A 107 11.52 -1.44 -0.34
N ARG A 108 12.59 -1.88 0.33
CA ARG A 108 13.98 -1.59 -0.07
C ARG A 108 14.31 -2.12 -1.47
N LEU A 109 13.80 -3.29 -1.83
CA LEU A 109 14.02 -3.86 -3.15
C LEU A 109 13.23 -3.10 -4.22
N LEU A 110 11.94 -2.80 -3.95
CA LEU A 110 11.08 -2.04 -4.88
C LEU A 110 11.54 -0.60 -5.08
N SER A 111 12.16 0.00 -4.06
CA SER A 111 12.79 1.32 -4.12
C SER A 111 14.19 1.29 -4.74
N HIS A 112 14.67 0.15 -5.25
CA HIS A 112 16.02 0.04 -5.82
C HIS A 112 17.12 0.49 -4.86
N PHE A 113 16.92 0.23 -3.55
CA PHE A 113 17.80 0.68 -2.46
C PHE A 113 17.91 2.21 -2.32
N ASP A 114 17.02 2.98 -2.96
CA ASP A 114 16.89 4.41 -2.79
C ASP A 114 15.97 4.75 -1.61
N TYR A 115 16.57 5.22 -0.52
CA TYR A 115 15.82 5.60 0.69
C TYR A 115 15.10 6.95 0.57
N SER A 116 15.29 7.69 -0.52
CA SER A 116 14.53 8.90 -0.84
C SER A 116 13.24 8.62 -1.62
N GLN A 117 13.03 7.39 -2.07
CA GLN A 117 11.80 6.94 -2.74
C GLN A 117 10.57 7.36 -1.92
N PRO A 118 9.61 8.09 -2.51
CA PRO A 118 8.34 8.36 -1.84
C PRO A 118 7.61 7.06 -1.49
N ILE A 119 7.33 6.88 -0.21
CA ILE A 119 6.61 5.71 0.31
C ILE A 119 5.47 6.13 1.24
N MET A 120 4.40 5.35 1.21
CA MET A 120 3.24 5.47 2.07
C MET A 120 2.90 4.07 2.59
N ILE A 121 2.86 3.88 3.91
CA ILE A 121 2.62 2.57 4.53
C ILE A 121 1.46 2.69 5.51
N CYS A 122 0.40 1.91 5.31
CA CYS A 122 -0.62 1.68 6.33
C CYS A 122 -0.06 0.68 7.36
N TYR A 123 -0.14 1.01 8.65
CA TYR A 123 0.29 0.09 9.71
C TYR A 123 -0.41 0.31 11.05
N LEU A 124 -0.41 -0.74 11.87
CA LEU A 124 -0.94 -0.71 13.24
C LEU A 124 -0.31 0.41 14.08
N LYS A 125 -1.13 1.34 14.57
CA LYS A 125 -0.71 2.46 15.42
C LYS A 125 0.02 2.00 16.68
N ARG A 126 -0.49 0.96 17.34
CA ARG A 126 0.16 0.35 18.53
C ARG A 126 1.58 -0.19 18.28
N ARG A 127 1.99 -0.39 17.02
CA ARG A 127 3.33 -0.85 16.63
C ARG A 127 4.19 0.27 16.02
N GLU A 128 3.76 1.52 16.12
CA GLU A 128 4.42 2.70 15.53
C GLU A 128 5.92 2.73 15.80
N GLN A 129 6.35 2.62 17.06
CA GLN A 129 7.78 2.74 17.40
C GLN A 129 8.64 1.69 16.68
N ALA A 130 8.13 0.45 16.56
CA ALA A 130 8.83 -0.62 15.86
C ALA A 130 8.88 -0.36 14.35
N LEU A 131 7.79 0.15 13.77
CA LEU A 131 7.73 0.55 12.36
C LEU A 131 8.73 1.68 12.08
N LEU A 132 8.66 2.78 12.83
CA LEU A 132 9.55 3.94 12.66
C LEU A 132 11.02 3.56 12.86
N GLY A 133 11.35 2.72 13.84
CA GLY A 133 12.70 2.22 14.04
C GLY A 133 13.20 1.37 12.87
N THR A 134 12.35 0.50 12.32
CA THR A 134 12.70 -0.35 11.17
C THR A 134 12.88 0.49 9.90
N PHE A 135 12.02 1.48 9.68
CA PHE A 135 11.99 2.33 8.50
C PHE A 135 12.76 3.64 8.68
N ALA A 136 13.61 3.77 9.71
CA ALA A 136 14.34 4.99 10.02
C ALA A 136 15.13 5.54 8.82
N LYS A 137 15.69 4.67 7.97
CA LYS A 137 16.41 5.07 6.75
C LYS A 137 15.52 5.80 5.73
N PHE A 138 14.26 5.38 5.61
CA PHE A 138 13.29 6.04 4.74
C PHE A 138 12.72 7.32 5.34
N SER A 139 12.99 7.60 6.62
CA SER A 139 12.52 8.80 7.32
C SER A 139 10.99 8.99 7.31
N ILE A 140 10.24 7.88 7.33
CA ILE A 140 8.77 7.94 7.41
C ILE A 140 8.31 8.55 8.74
N LYS A 141 7.16 9.23 8.70
CA LYS A 141 6.53 9.87 9.85
C LYS A 141 5.03 9.56 9.88
N PRO A 142 4.41 9.57 11.08
CA PRO A 142 2.96 9.51 11.18
C PRO A 142 2.32 10.72 10.50
N THR A 143 1.33 10.48 9.66
CA THR A 143 0.67 11.55 8.88
C THR A 143 -0.57 12.17 9.56
N GLY A 144 -1.04 11.57 10.65
CA GLY A 144 -2.36 11.84 11.24
C GLY A 144 -3.56 11.28 10.46
N ILE A 145 -3.36 10.65 9.29
CA ILE A 145 -4.43 10.01 8.52
C ILE A 145 -4.60 8.56 8.98
N PHE A 146 -5.86 8.18 9.25
CA PHE A 146 -6.22 6.84 9.71
C PHE A 146 -7.04 6.09 8.66
N ALA A 147 -6.66 4.85 8.41
CA ALA A 147 -7.38 3.95 7.52
C ALA A 147 -8.50 3.21 8.27
N SER A 148 -9.62 3.01 7.59
CA SER A 148 -10.75 2.22 8.07
C SER A 148 -11.09 1.12 7.08
N TYR A 149 -11.46 -0.05 7.59
CA TYR A 149 -11.75 -1.26 6.80
C TYR A 149 -13.18 -1.72 7.04
N ASN A 150 -13.80 -2.35 6.05
CA ASN A 150 -15.22 -2.71 6.09
C ASN A 150 -15.55 -3.75 7.17
N THR A 151 -14.62 -4.66 7.46
CA THR A 151 -14.86 -5.83 8.33
C THR A 151 -14.01 -5.82 9.60
N VAL A 152 -13.10 -4.86 9.76
CA VAL A 152 -12.27 -4.74 10.96
C VAL A 152 -13.00 -3.91 12.00
N GLN A 153 -13.19 -4.47 13.19
CA GLN A 153 -13.81 -3.75 14.30
C GLN A 153 -12.99 -2.51 14.68
N HIS A 154 -13.66 -1.36 14.73
CA HIS A 154 -13.08 -0.12 15.24
C HIS A 154 -12.83 -0.22 16.75
N CYS A 155 -11.56 -0.35 17.13
CA CYS A 155 -11.07 -0.17 18.49
C CYS A 155 -9.61 0.29 18.47
N GLU A 156 -9.11 0.86 19.57
CA GLU A 156 -7.74 1.38 19.69
C GLU A 156 -6.67 0.36 19.26
N LYS A 157 -6.89 -0.94 19.53
CA LYS A 157 -5.94 -2.01 19.17
C LYS A 157 -5.82 -2.21 17.65
N ASN A 158 -6.82 -1.81 16.90
CA ASN A 158 -6.95 -2.00 15.46
C ASN A 158 -6.80 -0.69 14.68
N GLU A 159 -6.45 0.43 15.34
CA GLU A 159 -6.18 1.67 14.63
C GLU A 159 -5.03 1.49 13.65
N ILE A 160 -5.33 1.70 12.37
CA ILE A 160 -4.35 1.72 11.29
C ILE A 160 -4.11 3.16 10.90
N GLN A 161 -2.84 3.56 10.94
CA GLN A 161 -2.41 4.89 10.55
C GLN A 161 -1.55 4.81 9.27
N LEU A 162 -1.65 5.84 8.44
CA LEU A 162 -0.76 6.04 7.30
C LEU A 162 0.54 6.72 7.76
N TYR A 163 1.67 6.17 7.33
CA TYR A 163 3.01 6.71 7.54
C TYR A 163 3.65 7.04 6.20
N SER A 164 4.33 8.18 6.10
CA SER A 164 4.96 8.60 4.85
C SER A 164 6.22 9.43 5.07
N ASN A 165 7.12 9.43 4.08
CA ASN A 165 8.30 10.27 4.03
C ASN A 165 8.14 11.50 3.13
N ILE A 166 6.92 11.76 2.65
CA ILE A 166 6.54 12.94 1.89
C ILE A 166 5.37 13.65 2.58
N ASP A 167 5.31 14.97 2.41
CA ASP A 167 4.22 15.81 2.89
C ASP A 167 3.15 15.96 1.79
N PHE A 168 1.91 16.28 2.17
CA PHE A 168 0.76 16.43 1.27
C PHE A 168 -0.24 17.47 1.77
#